data_AF-A0A951EDQ0-F1
#
_entry.id   AF-A0A951EDQ0-F1
#
_cell.length_a   1.000
_cell.length_b   1.000
_cell.length_c   1.000
_cell.angle_alpha   90.00
_cell.angle_beta   90.00
_cell.angle_gamma   90.00
#
_symmetry.space_group_name_H-M   'P 1'
#
loop_
_entity.id
_entity.type
_entity.pdbx_description
1 polymer ?
#
loop_
_entity_poly.entity_id
_entity_poly.type
_entity_poly.pdbx_seq_one_letter_code
_entity_poly.pdbx_strand_id
1 'polypeptide(L)'
;MLAIHVNWTAPSISRRQPGDAIVDPLEILTSITTALFWKRSGGTIELYTDAAGQRFYEEAGLADAYDRIDTRTLDSFTRRSDINPAQTPCVGRMQVLASLSRPFVAMDLDLAFFGAGDFPYTASDLCCLHWELPMPPSYPTPDAQFMPEGFALPSGLDFLSLVPNIAFLYVGRPDFFRPYADLASDYVRRASEQNGSLPTPSRAAAAPEAGLPTNVPTIFADQRLLGMLAAQQGLRVETLWNEIFTCAPFGDRWEVLARNAAADASAHGLVSPYWVLDPRRFDGRKQTVDCVHLWFEKSLYPVPGRHYRRRQAVIERIAQRLASAFPDNPIAARVLARLPRPHQDTSFA
;
A
#
# COMPACT_ATOMS: atom_id res chain seq x y z
N MET A 1 -7.95 17.24 8.32
CA MET A 1 -8.39 15.99 7.64
C MET A 1 -8.00 14.81 8.52
N LEU A 2 -8.87 13.80 8.65
CA LEU A 2 -8.53 12.51 9.29
C LEU A 2 -7.68 11.68 8.33
N ALA A 3 -6.51 11.23 8.79
CA ALA A 3 -5.77 10.13 8.20
C ALA A 3 -5.79 8.91 9.13
N ILE A 4 -5.58 7.73 8.55
CA ILE A 4 -5.43 6.50 9.30
C ILE A 4 -4.30 5.64 8.75
N HIS A 5 -3.65 4.93 9.66
CA HIS A 5 -2.86 3.76 9.36
C HIS A 5 -3.57 2.52 9.92
N VAL A 6 -3.45 1.40 9.20
CA VAL A 6 -3.91 0.10 9.69
C VAL A 6 -2.72 -0.83 9.80
N ASN A 7 -2.42 -1.28 11.02
CA ASN A 7 -1.42 -2.29 11.31
C ASN A 7 -2.07 -3.47 12.04
N TRP A 8 -2.68 -4.38 11.28
CA TRP A 8 -3.17 -5.63 11.83
C TRP A 8 -2.00 -6.60 11.93
N THR A 9 -1.53 -6.91 13.13
CA THR A 9 -0.33 -7.71 13.35
C THR A 9 -0.60 -9.21 13.36
N ALA A 10 -1.86 -9.63 13.54
CA ALA A 10 -2.25 -11.04 13.53
C ALA A 10 -1.75 -11.85 12.30
N PRO A 11 -1.82 -11.33 11.05
CA PRO A 11 -1.22 -12.01 9.90
C PRO A 11 0.29 -12.21 10.03
N SER A 12 1.03 -11.22 10.53
CA SER A 12 2.48 -11.34 10.75
C SER A 12 2.79 -12.32 11.87
N ILE A 13 2.08 -12.23 13.00
CA ILE A 13 2.25 -13.13 14.16
C ILE A 13 1.96 -14.59 13.80
N SER A 14 0.96 -14.84 12.96
CA SER A 14 0.63 -16.21 12.54
C SER A 14 1.68 -16.85 11.63
N ARG A 15 2.51 -16.03 10.94
CA ARG A 15 3.51 -16.48 9.97
C ARG A 15 4.96 -16.38 10.46
N ARG A 16 5.20 -15.62 11.53
CA ARG A 16 6.54 -15.29 12.00
C ARG A 16 7.30 -16.51 12.50
N GLN A 17 8.61 -16.52 12.26
CA GLN A 17 9.54 -17.40 12.96
C GLN A 17 9.93 -16.79 14.32
N PRO A 18 10.39 -17.60 15.29
CA PRO A 18 10.96 -17.07 16.53
C PRO A 18 12.10 -16.07 16.24
N GLY A 19 11.95 -14.84 16.72
CA GLY A 19 12.94 -13.77 16.54
C GLY A 19 12.57 -12.71 15.47
N ASP A 20 11.58 -12.97 14.63
CA ASP A 20 11.10 -11.99 13.66
C ASP A 20 10.39 -10.81 14.33
N ALA A 21 10.64 -9.60 13.84
CA ALA A 21 9.95 -8.40 14.29
C ALA A 21 8.46 -8.49 13.97
N ILE A 22 7.61 -8.06 14.91
CA ILE A 22 6.15 -8.03 14.72
C ILE A 22 5.74 -6.99 13.66
N VAL A 23 6.53 -5.91 13.56
CA VAL A 23 6.36 -4.82 12.58
C VAL A 23 7.71 -4.56 11.90
N ASP A 24 7.72 -4.40 10.57
CA ASP A 24 8.93 -4.11 9.80
C ASP A 24 9.51 -2.74 10.20
N PRO A 25 10.81 -2.64 10.56
CA PRO A 25 11.47 -1.36 10.83
C PRO A 25 11.30 -0.31 9.72
N LEU A 26 11.19 -0.72 8.46
CA LEU A 26 10.95 0.19 7.34
C LEU A 26 9.52 0.72 7.30
N GLU A 27 8.54 -0.11 7.67
CA GLU A 27 7.16 0.32 7.86
C GLU A 27 7.05 1.27 9.06
N ILE A 28 7.87 1.07 10.11
CA ILE A 28 7.98 2.05 11.20
C ILE A 28 8.58 3.38 10.73
N LEU A 29 9.66 3.34 9.95
CA LEU A 29 10.26 4.56 9.40
C LEU A 29 9.24 5.37 8.60
N THR A 30 8.54 4.73 7.66
CA THR A 30 7.62 5.38 6.74
C THR A 30 6.33 5.81 7.43
N SER A 31 5.65 4.91 8.15
CA SER A 31 4.40 5.25 8.85
C SER A 31 4.57 6.33 9.92
N ILE A 32 5.64 6.30 10.73
CA ILE A 32 5.86 7.34 11.75
C ILE A 32 6.26 8.67 11.09
N THR A 33 7.06 8.63 10.02
CA THR A 33 7.36 9.84 9.24
C THR A 33 6.06 10.46 8.72
N THR A 34 5.21 9.67 8.07
CA THR A 34 3.90 10.10 7.57
C THR A 34 3.04 10.70 8.67
N ALA A 35 2.96 10.06 9.83
CA ALA A 35 2.17 10.56 10.95
C ALA A 35 2.63 11.94 11.43
N LEU A 36 3.94 12.14 11.59
CA LEU A 36 4.50 13.41 12.03
C LEU A 36 4.30 14.53 11.00
N PHE A 37 4.54 14.25 9.71
CA PHE A 37 4.32 15.23 8.64
C PHE A 37 2.83 15.58 8.48
N TRP A 38 1.93 14.60 8.62
CA TRP A 38 0.49 14.82 8.58
C TRP A 38 -0.01 15.70 9.73
N LYS A 39 0.48 15.48 10.94
CA LYS A 39 0.17 16.33 12.09
C LYS A 39 0.70 17.75 11.91
N ARG A 40 1.91 17.88 11.37
CA ARG A 40 2.52 19.18 11.08
C ARG A 40 1.72 20.00 10.07
N SER A 41 0.99 19.36 9.15
CA SER A 41 0.07 20.05 8.22
C SER A 41 -1.31 20.37 8.81
N GLY A 42 -1.52 20.12 10.11
CA GLY A 42 -2.80 20.35 10.80
C GLY A 42 -3.81 19.21 10.61
N GLY A 43 -3.38 18.07 10.10
CA GLY A 43 -4.18 16.85 10.05
C GLY A 43 -4.25 16.13 11.39
N THR A 44 -5.24 15.25 11.55
CA THR A 44 -5.32 14.27 12.65
C THR A 44 -5.00 12.91 12.06
N ILE A 45 -4.21 12.09 12.75
CA ILE A 45 -3.89 10.73 12.32
C ILE A 45 -4.14 9.70 13.41
N GLU A 46 -4.88 8.64 13.07
CA GLU A 46 -5.21 7.54 13.98
C GLU A 46 -4.52 6.25 13.52
N LEU A 47 -4.08 5.43 14.48
CA LEU A 47 -3.60 4.08 14.21
C LEU A 47 -4.68 3.08 14.60
N TYR A 48 -5.10 2.26 13.65
CA TYR A 48 -5.88 1.07 13.93
C TYR A 48 -4.94 -0.12 13.97
N THR A 49 -4.88 -0.80 15.11
CA THR A 49 -4.00 -1.97 15.29
C THR A 49 -4.70 -3.02 16.16
N ASP A 50 -4.07 -4.14 16.45
CA ASP A 50 -4.58 -5.12 17.43
C ASP A 50 -3.83 -4.97 18.76
N ALA A 51 -4.26 -5.69 19.79
CA ALA A 51 -3.63 -5.59 21.12
C ALA A 51 -2.12 -5.87 21.11
N ALA A 52 -1.62 -6.70 20.19
CA ALA A 52 -0.19 -6.96 20.06
C ALA A 52 0.55 -5.80 19.41
N GLY A 53 -0.01 -5.19 18.36
CA GLY A 53 0.55 -3.98 17.77
C GLY A 53 0.54 -2.80 18.73
N GLN A 54 -0.54 -2.57 19.49
CA GLN A 54 -0.57 -1.50 20.49
C GLN A 54 0.59 -1.62 21.50
N ARG A 55 0.78 -2.82 22.08
CA ARG A 55 1.90 -3.07 23.00
C ARG A 55 3.25 -2.75 22.35
N PHE A 56 3.45 -3.17 21.10
CA PHE A 56 4.66 -2.84 20.37
C PHE A 56 4.89 -1.32 20.26
N TYR A 57 3.88 -0.53 19.85
CA TYR A 57 4.04 0.92 19.73
C TYR A 57 4.27 1.61 21.09
N GLU A 58 3.65 1.12 22.16
CA GLU A 58 3.86 1.61 23.53
C GLU A 58 5.27 1.31 24.04
N GLU A 59 5.70 0.04 23.98
CA GLU A 59 7.04 -0.40 24.39
C GLU A 59 8.15 0.27 23.56
N ALA A 60 7.89 0.51 22.28
CA ALA A 60 8.80 1.23 21.42
C ALA A 60 8.85 2.75 21.70
N GLY A 61 7.92 3.28 22.48
CA GLY A 61 7.76 4.72 22.69
C GLY A 61 7.39 5.46 21.42
N LEU A 62 6.57 4.85 20.57
CA LEU A 62 6.11 5.37 19.27
C LEU A 62 4.61 5.70 19.26
N ALA A 63 3.86 5.33 20.31
CA ALA A 63 2.42 5.52 20.38
C ALA A 63 1.98 6.99 20.15
N ASP A 64 2.72 7.95 20.74
CA ASP A 64 2.43 9.38 20.66
C ASP A 64 2.61 10.00 19.26
N ALA A 65 3.09 9.21 18.29
CA ALA A 65 3.11 9.63 16.89
C ALA A 65 1.68 9.82 16.35
N TYR A 66 0.72 9.09 16.92
CA TYR A 66 -0.68 9.08 16.54
C TYR A 66 -1.51 9.86 17.55
N ASP A 67 -2.57 10.51 17.09
CA ASP A 67 -3.51 11.24 17.96
C ASP A 67 -4.46 10.28 18.70
N ARG A 68 -4.66 9.08 18.15
CA ARG A 68 -5.45 8.00 18.75
C ARG A 68 -4.96 6.65 18.26
N ILE A 69 -4.98 5.65 19.15
CA ILE A 69 -4.82 4.23 18.81
C ILE A 69 -6.14 3.50 19.08
N ASP A 70 -6.64 2.78 18.08
CA ASP A 70 -7.84 1.93 18.19
C ASP A 70 -7.46 0.46 18.04
N THR A 71 -7.67 -0.31 19.11
CA THR A 71 -7.53 -1.78 19.09
C THR A 71 -8.84 -2.53 18.99
N ARG A 72 -9.93 -1.87 19.38
CA ARG A 72 -11.24 -2.51 19.53
C ARG A 72 -11.76 -3.03 18.20
N THR A 73 -11.52 -2.31 17.11
CA THR A 73 -12.01 -2.66 15.77
C THR A 73 -11.42 -4.00 15.30
N LEU A 74 -10.09 -4.12 15.29
CA LEU A 74 -9.40 -5.31 14.81
C LEU A 74 -9.47 -6.48 15.81
N ASP A 75 -9.40 -6.23 17.11
CA ASP A 75 -9.55 -7.28 18.12
C ASP A 75 -10.97 -7.87 18.10
N SER A 76 -12.00 -7.03 17.96
CA SER A 76 -13.38 -7.51 17.89
C SER A 76 -13.65 -8.26 16.60
N PHE A 77 -13.10 -7.80 15.48
CA PHE A 77 -13.16 -8.52 14.22
C PHE A 77 -12.49 -9.88 14.34
N THR A 78 -11.24 -9.93 14.81
CA THR A 78 -10.44 -11.16 14.95
C THR A 78 -11.11 -12.18 15.89
N ARG A 79 -11.79 -11.72 16.96
CA ARG A 79 -12.52 -12.62 17.87
C ARG A 79 -13.84 -13.17 17.30
N ARG A 80 -14.47 -12.44 16.38
CA ARG A 80 -15.82 -12.74 15.87
C ARG A 80 -15.81 -13.38 14.48
N SER A 81 -14.71 -13.26 13.75
CA SER A 81 -14.57 -13.87 12.44
C SER A 81 -13.88 -15.22 12.54
N ASP A 82 -14.35 -16.18 11.76
CA ASP A 82 -13.66 -17.47 11.54
C ASP A 82 -12.55 -17.33 10.48
N ILE A 83 -12.13 -16.10 10.21
CA ILE A 83 -11.18 -15.75 9.15
C ILE A 83 -9.77 -16.02 9.66
N ASN A 84 -8.99 -16.80 8.91
CA ASN A 84 -7.58 -16.99 9.17
C ASN A 84 -6.78 -15.73 8.75
N PRO A 85 -6.20 -14.97 9.70
CA PRO A 85 -5.46 -13.74 9.38
C PRO A 85 -4.25 -14.00 8.47
N ALA A 86 -3.63 -15.19 8.56
CA ALA A 86 -2.49 -15.57 7.73
C ALA A 86 -2.83 -15.59 6.24
N GLN A 87 -4.06 -15.95 5.91
CA GLN A 87 -4.53 -16.19 4.55
C GLN A 87 -5.23 -14.94 3.94
N THR A 88 -5.66 -14.00 4.78
CA THR A 88 -6.53 -12.87 4.36
C THR A 88 -6.08 -11.51 4.95
N PRO A 89 -4.79 -11.15 4.85
CA PRO A 89 -4.24 -9.98 5.55
C PRO A 89 -4.93 -8.65 5.22
N CYS A 90 -5.51 -8.50 4.03
CA CYS A 90 -6.21 -7.28 3.61
C CYS A 90 -7.57 -7.06 4.30
N VAL A 91 -8.24 -8.11 4.78
CA VAL A 91 -9.61 -7.99 5.31
C VAL A 91 -9.63 -7.16 6.59
N GLY A 92 -8.58 -7.22 7.42
CA GLY A 92 -8.47 -6.34 8.59
C GLY A 92 -8.46 -4.86 8.21
N ARG A 93 -7.76 -4.49 7.12
CA ARG A 93 -7.80 -3.13 6.57
C ARG A 93 -9.21 -2.79 6.10
N MET A 94 -9.83 -3.63 5.27
CA MET A 94 -11.19 -3.39 4.77
C MET A 94 -12.19 -3.17 5.91
N GLN A 95 -12.12 -3.99 6.97
CA GLN A 95 -12.98 -3.87 8.14
C GLN A 95 -12.82 -2.52 8.86
N VAL A 96 -11.59 -2.03 8.97
CA VAL A 96 -11.33 -0.70 9.55
C VAL A 96 -11.90 0.38 8.64
N LEU A 97 -11.57 0.36 7.35
CA LEU A 97 -12.01 1.39 6.41
C LEU A 97 -13.55 1.46 6.31
N ALA A 98 -14.23 0.31 6.32
CA ALA A 98 -15.69 0.20 6.30
C ALA A 98 -16.37 0.74 7.58
N SER A 99 -15.64 0.84 8.69
CA SER A 99 -16.16 1.35 9.96
C SER A 99 -16.22 2.89 10.02
N LEU A 100 -15.53 3.58 9.09
CA LEU A 100 -15.44 5.03 9.06
C LEU A 100 -16.64 5.64 8.32
N SER A 101 -17.35 6.54 9.00
CA SER A 101 -18.56 7.21 8.47
C SER A 101 -18.34 8.64 7.98
N ARG A 102 -17.10 9.13 8.01
CA ARG A 102 -16.70 10.48 7.60
C ARG A 102 -15.57 10.42 6.58
N PRO A 103 -15.34 11.44 5.74
CA PRO A 103 -14.20 11.44 4.83
C PRO A 103 -12.87 11.22 5.56
N PHE A 104 -12.01 10.38 4.98
CA PHE A 104 -10.74 9.98 5.57
C PHE A 104 -9.68 9.73 4.50
N VAL A 105 -8.42 9.72 4.93
CA VAL A 105 -7.28 9.27 4.13
C VAL A 105 -6.72 8.00 4.75
N ALA A 106 -6.68 6.90 4.01
CA ALA A 106 -5.95 5.70 4.38
C ALA A 106 -4.59 5.70 3.69
N MET A 107 -3.53 5.44 4.45
CA MET A 107 -2.17 5.31 3.91
C MET A 107 -1.59 3.97 4.30
N ASP A 108 -0.84 3.37 3.38
CA ASP A 108 -0.10 2.15 3.66
C ASP A 108 1.07 2.44 4.58
N LEU A 109 1.45 1.43 5.36
CA LEU A 109 2.53 1.57 6.34
C LEU A 109 3.89 1.79 5.68
N ASP A 110 4.04 1.48 4.40
CA ASP A 110 5.26 1.64 3.60
C ASP A 110 5.24 2.87 2.67
N LEU A 111 4.28 3.78 2.88
CA LEU A 111 4.25 5.10 2.26
C LEU A 111 4.77 6.16 3.24
N ALA A 112 5.88 6.82 2.89
CA ALA A 112 6.31 8.08 3.51
C ALA A 112 5.68 9.26 2.76
N PHE A 113 4.71 9.92 3.38
CA PHE A 113 4.01 11.07 2.84
C PHE A 113 4.46 12.35 3.56
N PHE A 114 5.08 13.26 2.82
CA PHE A 114 5.61 14.52 3.36
C PHE A 114 4.62 15.68 3.17
N GLY A 115 3.73 15.60 2.18
CA GLY A 115 2.68 16.59 1.97
C GLY A 115 2.01 16.46 0.60
N ALA A 116 0.78 16.97 0.52
CA ALA A 116 -0.01 17.00 -0.73
C ALA A 116 0.40 18.15 -1.67
N GLY A 117 1.27 19.06 -1.21
CA GLY A 117 1.53 20.32 -1.90
C GLY A 117 0.24 21.09 -2.16
N ASP A 118 0.10 21.58 -3.40
CA ASP A 118 -1.04 22.40 -3.83
C ASP A 118 -2.20 21.56 -4.43
N PHE A 119 -2.09 20.23 -4.46
CA PHE A 119 -3.09 19.38 -5.11
C PHE A 119 -4.35 19.19 -4.23
N PRO A 120 -5.55 19.62 -4.69
CA PRO A 120 -6.77 19.60 -3.87
C PRO A 120 -7.48 18.24 -3.94
N TYR A 121 -6.84 17.18 -3.46
CA TYR A 121 -7.39 15.81 -3.51
C TYR A 121 -8.76 15.68 -2.83
N THR A 122 -9.10 16.55 -1.88
CA THR A 122 -10.39 16.54 -1.16
C THR A 122 -11.59 16.94 -2.01
N ALA A 123 -11.38 17.48 -3.22
CA ALA A 123 -12.44 17.84 -4.16
C ALA A 123 -12.95 16.66 -5.02
N SER A 124 -12.41 15.47 -4.81
CA SER A 124 -12.77 14.22 -5.50
C SER A 124 -13.72 13.37 -4.64
N ASP A 125 -14.40 12.39 -5.25
CA ASP A 125 -15.11 11.35 -4.50
C ASP A 125 -14.11 10.34 -3.89
N LEU A 126 -13.04 10.04 -4.65
CA LEU A 126 -11.91 9.22 -4.24
C LEU A 126 -10.62 9.83 -4.81
N CYS A 127 -9.51 9.75 -4.08
CA CYS A 127 -8.18 10.02 -4.64
C CYS A 127 -7.20 8.93 -4.26
N CYS A 128 -6.59 8.27 -5.26
CA CYS A 128 -5.57 7.25 -5.05
C CYS A 128 -4.15 7.81 -5.27
N LEU A 129 -3.10 7.01 -5.04
CA LEU A 129 -1.73 7.46 -5.29
C LEU A 129 -1.50 7.67 -6.80
N HIS A 130 -1.76 6.63 -7.59
CA HIS A 130 -1.62 6.63 -9.04
C HIS A 130 -2.55 5.58 -9.68
N TRP A 131 -2.65 5.62 -11.01
CA TRP A 131 -3.35 4.60 -11.79
C TRP A 131 -2.41 3.49 -12.20
N GLU A 132 -2.90 2.26 -12.25
CA GLU A 132 -2.23 1.10 -12.84
C GLU A 132 -3.02 0.57 -14.04
N LEU A 133 -2.31 0.06 -15.05
CA LEU A 133 -2.91 -0.66 -16.16
C LEU A 133 -3.34 -2.06 -15.68
N PRO A 134 -4.56 -2.54 -16.05
CA PRO A 134 -5.08 -3.85 -15.64
C PRO A 134 -4.43 -4.99 -16.44
N MET A 135 -3.12 -5.17 -16.27
CA MET A 135 -2.33 -6.15 -17.02
C MET A 135 -2.08 -7.44 -16.22
N PRO A 136 -2.14 -8.63 -16.87
CA PRO A 136 -1.68 -9.88 -16.27
C PRO A 136 -0.17 -9.84 -15.99
N PRO A 137 0.34 -10.57 -14.97
CA PRO A 137 -0.41 -11.53 -14.17
C PRO A 137 -1.08 -10.91 -12.94
N SER A 138 -0.71 -9.68 -12.53
CA SER A 138 -1.23 -9.06 -11.30
C SER A 138 -2.74 -8.76 -11.39
N TYR A 139 -3.21 -8.42 -12.60
CA TYR A 139 -4.63 -8.23 -12.91
C TYR A 139 -5.04 -9.24 -14.00
N PRO A 140 -5.61 -10.40 -13.64
CA PRO A 140 -6.03 -11.42 -14.61
C PRO A 140 -7.03 -10.90 -15.65
N THR A 141 -7.16 -11.57 -16.80
CA THR A 141 -8.30 -11.29 -17.70
C THR A 141 -9.62 -11.73 -17.03
N PRO A 142 -10.80 -11.29 -17.51
CA PRO A 142 -12.09 -11.75 -16.98
C PRO A 142 -12.18 -13.26 -16.86
N ASP A 143 -11.77 -13.99 -17.91
CA ASP A 143 -11.84 -15.45 -17.96
C ASP A 143 -10.83 -16.16 -17.04
N ALA A 144 -9.75 -15.46 -16.67
CA ALA A 144 -8.72 -15.97 -15.77
C ALA A 144 -8.89 -15.49 -14.32
N GLN A 145 -9.81 -14.55 -14.07
CA GLN A 145 -10.08 -14.05 -12.74
C GLN A 145 -10.80 -15.12 -11.95
N PHE A 146 -10.19 -15.53 -10.84
CA PHE A 146 -10.82 -16.46 -9.92
C PHE A 146 -12.08 -15.85 -9.32
N MET A 147 -13.20 -16.57 -9.45
CA MET A 147 -14.47 -16.24 -8.84
C MET A 147 -14.85 -17.35 -7.86
N PRO A 148 -14.84 -17.08 -6.55
CA PRO A 148 -15.21 -18.11 -5.60
C PRO A 148 -16.69 -18.49 -5.76
N GLU A 149 -17.00 -19.76 -5.54
CA GLU A 149 -18.36 -20.30 -5.55
C GLU A 149 -19.27 -19.48 -4.61
N GLY A 150 -20.45 -19.12 -5.13
CA GLY A 150 -21.44 -18.32 -4.41
C GLY A 150 -21.12 -16.83 -4.30
N PHE A 151 -19.99 -16.35 -4.84
CA PHE A 151 -19.74 -14.91 -4.98
C PHE A 151 -20.39 -14.37 -6.25
N ALA A 152 -21.23 -13.36 -6.09
CA ALA A 152 -21.89 -12.68 -7.19
C ALA A 152 -21.16 -11.36 -7.50
N LEU A 153 -20.34 -11.36 -8.55
CA LEU A 153 -19.76 -10.12 -9.06
C LEU A 153 -20.88 -9.26 -9.68
N PRO A 154 -20.96 -7.95 -9.37
CA PRO A 154 -21.90 -7.05 -10.03
C PRO A 154 -21.77 -7.12 -11.56
N SER A 155 -22.91 -7.15 -12.26
CA SER A 155 -22.95 -7.20 -13.71
C SER A 155 -22.50 -5.87 -14.33
N GLY A 156 -21.89 -5.92 -15.52
CA GLY A 156 -21.55 -4.73 -16.30
C GLY A 156 -20.28 -4.01 -15.84
N LEU A 157 -19.44 -4.65 -15.02
CA LEU A 157 -18.12 -4.12 -14.69
C LEU A 157 -17.18 -4.19 -15.90
N ASP A 158 -16.44 -3.11 -16.14
CA ASP A 158 -15.42 -3.04 -17.18
C ASP A 158 -14.05 -3.46 -16.63
N PHE A 159 -13.59 -4.64 -17.02
CA PHE A 159 -12.29 -5.19 -16.62
C PHE A 159 -11.08 -4.46 -17.24
N LEU A 160 -11.31 -3.56 -18.20
CA LEU A 160 -10.30 -2.66 -18.76
C LEU A 160 -10.17 -1.34 -17.97
N SER A 161 -11.01 -1.14 -16.94
CA SER A 161 -10.88 0.00 -16.04
C SER A 161 -9.47 0.07 -15.45
N LEU A 162 -8.93 1.29 -15.37
CA LEU A 162 -7.67 1.55 -14.65
C LEU A 162 -7.81 1.13 -13.19
N VAL A 163 -6.74 0.59 -12.63
CA VAL A 163 -6.72 0.09 -11.26
C VAL A 163 -6.11 1.15 -10.34
N PRO A 164 -6.80 1.58 -9.26
CA PRO A 164 -6.24 2.55 -8.34
C PRO A 164 -5.18 1.91 -7.43
N ASN A 165 -3.97 2.48 -7.38
CA ASN A 165 -3.01 2.14 -6.34
C ASN A 165 -3.40 2.82 -5.02
N ILE A 166 -3.75 2.02 -4.01
CA ILE A 166 -4.34 2.49 -2.76
C ILE A 166 -3.34 2.79 -1.63
N ALA A 167 -2.04 2.86 -1.93
CA ALA A 167 -1.02 3.20 -0.94
C ALA A 167 -1.27 4.57 -0.29
N PHE A 168 -1.87 5.49 -1.07
CA PHE A 168 -2.63 6.62 -0.57
C PHE A 168 -4.07 6.46 -1.09
N LEU A 169 -5.06 6.57 -0.21
CA LEU A 169 -6.47 6.56 -0.58
C LEU A 169 -7.25 7.58 0.25
N TYR A 170 -7.61 8.69 -0.37
CA TYR A 170 -8.68 9.54 0.14
C TYR A 170 -10.04 8.97 -0.24
N VAL A 171 -10.93 8.88 0.73
CA VAL A 171 -12.33 8.50 0.57
C VAL A 171 -13.20 9.70 0.95
N GLY A 172 -13.73 10.40 -0.06
CA GLY A 172 -14.71 11.49 0.10
C GLY A 172 -16.15 10.99 0.22
N ARG A 173 -16.42 9.75 -0.21
CA ARG A 173 -17.75 9.11 -0.21
C ARG A 173 -17.79 7.83 0.63
N PRO A 174 -17.82 7.92 1.97
CA PRO A 174 -17.96 6.75 2.84
C PRO A 174 -19.21 5.90 2.56
N ASP A 175 -20.28 6.53 2.07
CA ASP A 175 -21.54 5.89 1.65
C ASP A 175 -21.36 4.93 0.46
N PHE A 176 -20.45 5.25 -0.46
CA PHE A 176 -20.01 4.32 -1.50
C PHE A 176 -19.03 3.28 -0.98
N PHE A 177 -18.05 3.72 -0.18
CA PHE A 177 -16.91 2.90 0.18
C PHE A 177 -17.29 1.71 1.05
N ARG A 178 -18.25 1.88 1.97
CA ARG A 178 -18.66 0.82 2.89
C ARG A 178 -19.27 -0.40 2.15
N PRO A 179 -20.28 -0.25 1.26
CA PRO A 179 -20.75 -1.36 0.43
C PRO A 179 -19.66 -2.02 -0.42
N TYR A 180 -18.70 -1.24 -0.94
CA TYR A 180 -17.55 -1.79 -1.66
C TYR A 180 -16.68 -2.67 -0.74
N ALA A 181 -16.33 -2.19 0.45
CA ALA A 181 -15.48 -2.90 1.40
C ALA A 181 -16.15 -4.20 1.90
N ASP A 182 -17.48 -4.19 2.08
CA ASP A 182 -18.26 -5.38 2.43
C ASP A 182 -18.18 -6.44 1.30
N LEU A 183 -18.36 -6.03 0.03
CA LEU A 183 -18.26 -6.90 -1.13
C LEU A 183 -16.84 -7.47 -1.31
N ALA A 184 -15.82 -6.62 -1.15
CA ALA A 184 -14.42 -7.00 -1.25
C ALA A 184 -14.02 -7.99 -0.15
N SER A 185 -14.52 -7.77 1.08
CA SER A 185 -14.29 -8.68 2.21
C SER A 185 -14.96 -10.04 1.99
N ASP A 186 -16.18 -10.08 1.46
CA ASP A 186 -16.87 -11.32 1.13
C ASP A 186 -16.14 -12.12 0.04
N TYR A 187 -15.64 -11.43 -1.01
CA TYR A 187 -14.82 -12.05 -2.05
C TYR A 187 -13.58 -12.73 -1.45
N VAL A 188 -12.77 -12.00 -0.67
CA VAL A 188 -11.52 -12.52 -0.11
C VAL A 188 -11.78 -13.68 0.84
N ARG A 189 -12.83 -13.57 1.68
CA ARG A 189 -13.22 -14.64 2.61
C ARG A 189 -13.55 -15.93 1.87
N ARG A 190 -14.46 -15.90 0.89
CA ARG A 190 -14.82 -17.09 0.11
C ARG A 190 -13.65 -17.63 -0.69
N ALA A 191 -12.83 -16.74 -1.25
CA ALA A 191 -11.64 -17.15 -2.00
C ALA A 191 -10.61 -17.86 -1.11
N SER A 192 -10.48 -17.45 0.15
CA SER A 192 -9.60 -18.11 1.12
C SER A 192 -10.15 -19.47 1.56
N GLU A 193 -11.45 -19.59 1.77
CA GLU A 193 -12.13 -20.85 2.14
C GLU A 193 -11.95 -21.92 1.05
N GLN A 194 -12.05 -21.53 -0.22
CA GLN A 194 -12.07 -22.47 -1.36
C GLN A 194 -10.68 -22.79 -1.94
N ASN A 195 -9.71 -21.88 -1.84
CA ASN A 195 -8.36 -22.14 -2.34
C ASN A 195 -7.48 -22.94 -1.38
N GLY A 196 -7.98 -23.38 -0.22
CA GLY A 196 -7.25 -24.21 0.75
C GLY A 196 -5.83 -23.70 1.04
N SER A 197 -5.68 -22.67 1.89
CA SER A 197 -4.43 -21.90 2.01
C SER A 197 -3.98 -21.35 0.66
N LEU A 198 -4.36 -20.10 0.38
CA LEU A 198 -3.75 -19.34 -0.70
C LEU A 198 -2.20 -19.48 -0.58
N PRO A 199 -1.50 -20.01 -1.59
CA PRO A 199 -0.06 -20.15 -1.54
C PRO A 199 0.61 -18.77 -1.55
N THR A 200 1.28 -18.44 -0.45
CA THR A 200 2.21 -17.31 -0.38
C THR A 200 3.29 -17.48 -1.46
N PRO A 201 3.85 -16.40 -2.04
CA PRO A 201 5.04 -16.49 -2.85
C PRO A 201 6.20 -16.85 -1.92
N SER A 202 6.36 -18.14 -1.63
CA SER A 202 7.62 -18.72 -1.23
C SER A 202 8.58 -18.57 -2.42
N ARG A 203 9.83 -18.20 -2.16
CA ARG A 203 10.90 -17.94 -3.15
C ARG A 203 11.30 -19.16 -4.02
N ALA A 204 10.48 -20.19 -4.15
CA ALA A 204 10.78 -21.33 -5.01
C ALA A 204 9.52 -22.08 -5.43
N ALA A 205 9.58 -22.61 -6.66
CA ALA A 205 8.68 -23.55 -7.33
C ALA A 205 7.47 -22.93 -8.06
N ALA A 206 7.69 -22.69 -9.35
CA ALA A 206 6.68 -22.95 -10.36
C ALA A 206 6.32 -24.44 -10.31
N ALA A 207 5.18 -24.77 -9.70
CA ALA A 207 4.50 -26.04 -9.87
C ALA A 207 3.09 -25.74 -10.40
N PRO A 208 2.62 -26.33 -11.51
CA PRO A 208 1.32 -26.01 -12.12
C PRO A 208 0.09 -26.45 -11.31
N GLU A 209 0.28 -27.12 -10.17
CA GLU A 209 -0.80 -27.64 -9.32
C GLU A 209 -0.96 -26.87 -7.98
N ALA A 210 -0.14 -25.84 -7.74
CA ALA A 210 -0.29 -24.98 -6.56
C ALA A 210 -1.32 -23.88 -6.88
N GLY A 211 -2.29 -23.65 -5.97
CA GLY A 211 -3.35 -22.66 -6.12
C GLY A 211 -2.90 -21.24 -6.47
N LEU A 212 -3.85 -20.34 -6.65
CA LEU A 212 -3.57 -18.96 -7.06
C LEU A 212 -2.58 -18.27 -6.10
N PRO A 213 -1.57 -17.55 -6.59
CA PRO A 213 -0.69 -16.75 -5.74
C PRO A 213 -1.52 -15.86 -4.80
N THR A 214 -1.21 -15.85 -3.49
CA THR A 214 -1.98 -15.14 -2.44
C THR A 214 -2.34 -13.69 -2.75
N ASN A 215 -1.53 -13.04 -3.56
CA ASN A 215 -1.71 -11.64 -3.89
C ASN A 215 -2.83 -11.42 -4.92
N VAL A 216 -3.21 -12.39 -5.76
CA VAL A 216 -4.19 -12.16 -6.83
C VAL A 216 -5.61 -11.89 -6.28
N PRO A 217 -6.18 -12.72 -5.38
CA PRO A 217 -7.50 -12.41 -4.82
C PRO A 217 -7.49 -11.12 -3.98
N THR A 218 -6.40 -10.87 -3.26
CA THR A 218 -6.23 -9.67 -2.43
C THR A 218 -6.18 -8.40 -3.30
N ILE A 219 -5.34 -8.38 -4.33
CA ILE A 219 -5.18 -7.25 -5.26
C ILE A 219 -6.49 -7.01 -6.04
N PHE A 220 -7.20 -8.07 -6.43
CA PHE A 220 -8.51 -7.94 -7.05
C PHE A 220 -9.47 -7.18 -6.12
N ALA A 221 -9.55 -7.58 -4.86
CA ALA A 221 -10.50 -7.01 -3.91
C ALA A 221 -10.10 -5.60 -3.44
N ASP A 222 -8.85 -5.38 -3.06
CA ASP A 222 -8.33 -4.10 -2.52
C ASP A 222 -8.26 -3.00 -3.58
N GLN A 223 -7.94 -3.33 -4.83
CA GLN A 223 -7.62 -2.33 -5.86
C GLN A 223 -8.55 -2.44 -7.06
N ARG A 224 -8.58 -3.60 -7.72
CA ARG A 224 -9.28 -3.71 -9.01
C ARG A 224 -10.79 -3.51 -8.89
N LEU A 225 -11.41 -4.16 -7.90
CA LEU A 225 -12.84 -4.07 -7.65
C LEU A 225 -13.26 -2.65 -7.29
N LEU A 226 -12.43 -1.92 -6.53
CA LEU A 226 -12.63 -0.50 -6.23
C LEU A 226 -12.69 0.33 -7.51
N GLY A 227 -11.70 0.16 -8.40
CA GLY A 227 -11.62 0.88 -9.67
C GLY A 227 -12.83 0.62 -10.57
N MET A 228 -13.22 -0.65 -10.73
CA MET A 228 -14.36 -1.04 -11.56
C MET A 228 -15.69 -0.49 -11.02
N LEU A 229 -15.92 -0.57 -9.72
CA LEU A 229 -17.16 -0.06 -9.11
C LEU A 229 -17.22 1.47 -9.12
N ALA A 230 -16.10 2.14 -8.87
CA ALA A 230 -16.03 3.59 -8.94
C ALA A 230 -16.32 4.09 -10.37
N ALA A 231 -15.77 3.42 -11.38
CA ALA A 231 -16.04 3.71 -12.78
C ALA A 231 -17.50 3.45 -13.15
N GLN A 232 -18.08 2.32 -12.72
CA GLN A 232 -19.48 1.98 -12.97
C GLN A 232 -20.44 3.01 -12.38
N GLN A 233 -20.14 3.54 -11.19
CA GLN A 233 -20.96 4.56 -10.54
C GLN A 233 -20.65 5.99 -10.99
N GLY A 234 -19.72 6.18 -11.93
CA GLY A 234 -19.34 7.50 -12.43
C GLY A 234 -18.71 8.41 -11.38
N LEU A 235 -18.03 7.84 -10.38
CA LEU A 235 -17.37 8.62 -9.34
C LEU A 235 -16.22 9.45 -9.90
N ARG A 236 -16.02 10.64 -9.35
CA ARG A 236 -14.84 11.45 -9.63
C ARG A 236 -13.64 10.89 -8.88
N VAL A 237 -12.84 10.06 -9.56
CA VAL A 237 -11.60 9.51 -9.01
C VAL A 237 -10.38 10.30 -9.53
N GLU A 238 -9.62 10.86 -8.60
CA GLU A 238 -8.36 11.56 -8.87
C GLU A 238 -7.14 10.73 -8.43
N THR A 239 -5.96 11.18 -8.83
CA THR A 239 -4.67 10.64 -8.41
C THR A 239 -3.79 11.74 -7.83
N LEU A 240 -2.92 11.38 -6.88
CA LEU A 240 -1.87 12.28 -6.44
C LEU A 240 -0.76 12.44 -7.49
N TRP A 241 -0.50 11.41 -8.29
CA TRP A 241 0.51 11.42 -9.34
C TRP A 241 -0.12 11.47 -10.74
N ASN A 242 0.59 12.05 -11.71
CA ASN A 242 0.09 12.19 -13.08
C ASN A 242 0.20 10.88 -13.86
N GLU A 243 1.09 10.02 -13.43
CA GLU A 243 1.54 8.88 -14.20
C GLU A 243 0.65 7.66 -14.02
N ILE A 244 0.56 6.87 -15.10
CA ILE A 244 -0.06 5.55 -15.12
C ILE A 244 1.04 4.48 -15.15
N PHE A 245 0.89 3.47 -14.31
CA PHE A 245 1.89 2.46 -14.01
C PHE A 245 1.54 1.11 -14.60
N THR A 246 2.54 0.31 -14.93
CA THR A 246 2.36 -1.13 -15.15
C THR A 246 2.70 -1.89 -13.87
N CYS A 247 1.81 -2.78 -13.44
CA CYS A 247 2.05 -3.64 -12.30
C CYS A 247 3.09 -4.72 -12.64
N ALA A 248 4.26 -4.68 -11.99
CA ALA A 248 5.39 -5.62 -12.06
C ALA A 248 6.47 -5.39 -13.16
N PRO A 249 7.73 -5.78 -12.89
CA PRO A 249 8.79 -5.82 -13.90
C PRO A 249 8.58 -6.98 -14.89
N PHE A 250 8.33 -6.64 -16.16
CA PHE A 250 8.26 -7.61 -17.26
C PHE A 250 9.60 -7.73 -17.98
N GLY A 251 10.50 -8.56 -17.43
CA GLY A 251 11.67 -9.10 -18.13
C GLY A 251 12.69 -8.06 -18.65
N ASP A 252 13.71 -8.58 -19.33
CA ASP A 252 14.92 -7.84 -19.72
C ASP A 252 14.79 -7.12 -21.08
N ARG A 253 13.65 -7.25 -21.77
CA ARG A 253 13.46 -6.73 -23.13
C ARG A 253 12.04 -6.21 -23.34
N TRP A 254 11.89 -4.89 -23.30
CA TRP A 254 10.75 -4.20 -23.90
C TRP A 254 11.22 -2.87 -24.50
N GLU A 255 11.08 -2.77 -25.81
CA GLU A 255 11.04 -1.52 -26.59
C GLU A 255 9.55 -1.11 -26.66
N VAL A 256 9.22 0.21 -26.66
CA VAL A 256 7.85 0.84 -26.71
C VAL A 256 7.45 1.46 -25.34
N LEU A 257 7.15 2.76 -25.12
CA LEU A 257 6.88 3.97 -25.91
C LEU A 257 7.73 5.16 -25.40
N ALA A 258 8.81 5.50 -26.08
CA ALA A 258 9.43 6.82 -25.92
C ALA A 258 8.68 7.82 -26.81
N ARG A 259 7.75 8.59 -26.24
CA ARG A 259 7.29 9.82 -26.89
C ARG A 259 7.71 11.03 -26.05
N ASN A 260 8.70 11.73 -26.61
CA ASN A 260 9.17 13.07 -26.26
C ASN A 260 9.92 13.22 -24.93
N ALA A 261 10.99 12.45 -24.76
CA ALA A 261 12.14 12.88 -23.95
C ALA A 261 12.94 13.94 -24.73
N ALA A 262 12.39 15.14 -24.85
CA ALA A 262 13.13 16.36 -25.13
C ALA A 262 13.16 17.22 -23.86
N ALA A 263 13.59 16.62 -22.76
CA ALA A 263 14.01 17.29 -21.53
C ALA A 263 14.83 16.27 -20.72
N ASP A 264 16.14 16.51 -20.67
CA ASP A 264 17.18 15.85 -19.89
C ASP A 264 17.30 14.32 -19.88
N ALA A 265 18.46 13.89 -20.39
CA ALA A 265 18.99 12.55 -20.31
C ALA A 265 19.32 12.15 -18.86
N SER A 266 18.45 11.36 -18.22
CA SER A 266 18.85 10.47 -17.12
C SER A 266 18.00 9.18 -17.04
N ALA A 267 17.44 8.72 -18.15
CA ALA A 267 16.61 7.51 -18.22
C ALA A 267 17.40 6.18 -18.26
N HIS A 268 18.61 6.11 -17.69
CA HIS A 268 19.41 4.88 -17.62
C HIS A 268 19.42 4.28 -16.21
N GLY A 269 18.31 3.64 -15.82
CA GLY A 269 18.24 2.92 -14.54
C GLY A 269 16.85 2.44 -14.11
N LEU A 270 15.83 2.57 -14.96
CA LEU A 270 14.46 2.24 -14.62
C LEU A 270 14.21 0.74 -14.76
N VAL A 271 14.39 -0.01 -13.68
CA VAL A 271 13.60 -1.23 -13.45
C VAL A 271 12.22 -0.74 -13.00
N SER A 272 11.16 -1.29 -13.61
CA SER A 272 9.72 -1.13 -13.33
C SER A 272 9.37 -0.24 -12.13
N PRO A 273 8.42 0.69 -12.28
CA PRO A 273 7.36 0.74 -13.31
C PRO A 273 7.64 1.70 -14.47
N TYR A 274 7.09 1.40 -15.66
CA TYR A 274 7.05 2.34 -16.79
C TYR A 274 5.84 3.26 -16.66
N TRP A 275 6.01 4.51 -17.11
CA TRP A 275 5.08 5.62 -16.91
C TRP A 275 4.44 6.00 -18.23
N VAL A 276 3.10 5.97 -18.30
CA VAL A 276 2.38 6.66 -19.36
C VAL A 276 1.84 7.96 -18.77
N LEU A 277 2.38 9.09 -19.22
CA LEU A 277 1.74 10.38 -18.99
C LEU A 277 0.52 10.46 -19.90
N ASP A 278 -0.68 10.55 -19.32
CA ASP A 278 -1.89 10.92 -20.05
C ASP A 278 -1.99 12.45 -20.06
N PRO A 279 -1.71 13.13 -21.20
CA PRO A 279 -1.72 14.59 -21.25
C PRO A 279 -3.10 15.19 -20.93
N ARG A 280 -4.18 14.40 -21.03
CA ARG A 280 -5.55 14.83 -20.70
C ARG A 280 -5.81 14.84 -19.20
N ARG A 281 -5.02 14.10 -18.42
CA ARG A 281 -5.13 14.00 -16.95
C ARG A 281 -4.01 14.75 -16.22
N PHE A 282 -3.12 15.40 -16.98
CA PHE A 282 -2.00 16.14 -16.43
C PHE A 282 -2.47 17.34 -15.60
N ASP A 283 -1.99 17.41 -14.37
CA ASP A 283 -2.17 18.55 -13.48
C ASP A 283 -0.80 18.92 -12.90
N GLY A 284 -0.34 20.14 -13.17
CA GLY A 284 0.96 20.62 -12.67
C GLY A 284 1.03 20.64 -11.14
N ARG A 285 -0.10 20.78 -10.44
CA ARG A 285 -0.13 20.76 -8.97
C ARG A 285 0.26 19.40 -8.40
N LYS A 286 0.02 18.30 -9.14
CA LYS A 286 0.43 16.95 -8.73
C LYS A 286 1.94 16.79 -8.63
N GLN A 287 2.72 17.62 -9.34
CA GLN A 287 4.19 17.63 -9.23
C GLN A 287 4.69 18.17 -7.89
N THR A 288 3.84 18.87 -7.14
CA THR A 288 4.15 19.39 -5.80
C THR A 288 3.87 18.37 -4.70
N VAL A 289 3.23 17.23 -5.01
CA VAL A 289 3.02 16.15 -4.05
C VAL A 289 4.37 15.52 -3.72
N ASP A 290 4.65 15.42 -2.42
CA ASP A 290 5.93 14.95 -1.93
C ASP A 290 5.73 13.69 -1.09
N CYS A 291 6.05 12.54 -1.67
CA CYS A 291 5.96 11.25 -1.02
C CYS A 291 6.95 10.23 -1.61
N VAL A 292 7.16 9.14 -0.87
CA VAL A 292 8.00 7.99 -1.25
C VAL A 292 7.24 6.72 -0.88
N HIS A 293 7.02 5.84 -1.86
CA HIS A 293 6.37 4.55 -1.66
C HIS A 293 7.44 3.43 -1.71
N LEU A 294 7.74 2.82 -0.57
CA LEU A 294 8.81 1.81 -0.46
C LEU A 294 8.50 0.50 -1.18
N TRP A 295 7.24 0.26 -1.54
CA TRP A 295 6.84 -0.93 -2.30
C TRP A 295 7.59 -1.08 -3.63
N PHE A 296 7.89 0.03 -4.32
CA PHE A 296 8.69 -0.01 -5.56
C PHE A 296 10.10 -0.55 -5.36
N GLU A 297 10.57 -0.54 -4.12
CA GLU A 297 11.85 -1.12 -3.78
C GLU A 297 11.69 -2.59 -3.35
N LYS A 298 10.51 -3.04 -2.86
CA LYS A 298 10.24 -4.38 -2.24
C LYS A 298 10.65 -5.58 -3.12
N SER A 299 10.37 -5.52 -4.42
CA SER A 299 10.70 -6.60 -5.37
C SER A 299 12.21 -6.80 -5.58
N LEU A 300 13.03 -5.85 -5.15
CA LEU A 300 14.48 -5.84 -5.36
C LEU A 300 15.29 -6.28 -4.12
N TYR A 301 14.60 -6.63 -3.03
CA TYR A 301 15.17 -6.99 -1.73
C TYR A 301 16.06 -8.26 -1.73
N PRO A 302 15.85 -9.28 -2.59
CA PRO A 302 16.65 -10.49 -2.52
C PRO A 302 17.92 -10.51 -3.37
N VAL A 303 18.24 -9.45 -4.14
CA VAL A 303 19.37 -9.45 -5.09
C VAL A 303 20.53 -8.58 -4.55
N PRO A 304 21.64 -9.20 -4.09
CA PRO A 304 22.84 -8.45 -3.70
C PRO A 304 23.37 -7.60 -4.85
N GLY A 305 23.75 -6.34 -4.59
CA GLY A 305 24.32 -5.43 -5.59
C GLY A 305 23.56 -4.11 -5.75
N ARG A 306 23.27 -3.72 -7.00
CA ARG A 306 22.77 -2.39 -7.41
C ARG A 306 21.52 -1.93 -6.64
N HIS A 307 20.64 -2.86 -6.31
CA HIS A 307 19.36 -2.56 -5.68
C HIS A 307 19.46 -2.27 -4.19
N TYR A 308 20.46 -2.82 -3.50
CA TYR A 308 20.72 -2.48 -2.10
C TYR A 308 21.10 -1.01 -1.93
N ARG A 309 21.95 -0.47 -2.83
CA ARG A 309 22.33 0.96 -2.80
C ARG A 309 21.13 1.88 -3.05
N ARG A 310 20.26 1.55 -4.00
CA ARG A 310 19.04 2.30 -4.27
C ARG A 310 18.12 2.32 -3.04
N ARG A 311 17.89 1.15 -2.43
CA ARG A 311 17.12 1.04 -1.19
C ARG A 311 17.69 1.90 -0.07
N GLN A 312 19.00 1.82 0.16
CA GLN A 312 19.67 2.63 1.20
C GLN A 312 19.51 4.12 0.92
N ALA A 313 19.69 4.57 -0.32
CA ALA A 313 19.48 5.98 -0.68
C ALA A 313 18.04 6.45 -0.41
N VAL A 314 17.03 5.61 -0.64
CA VAL A 314 15.63 5.93 -0.32
C VAL A 314 15.42 6.02 1.19
N ILE A 315 15.95 5.07 1.96
CA ILE A 315 15.89 5.06 3.43
C ILE A 315 16.57 6.32 4.00
N GLU A 316 17.79 6.61 3.54
CA GLU A 316 18.57 7.79 3.93
C GLU A 316 17.82 9.08 3.61
N ARG A 317 17.18 9.17 2.42
CA ARG A 317 16.35 10.34 2.06
C ARG A 317 15.19 10.53 3.03
N ILE A 318 14.47 9.46 3.40
CA ILE A 318 13.36 9.55 4.36
C ILE A 318 13.90 9.95 5.74
N ALA A 319 14.97 9.30 6.19
CA ALA A 319 15.61 9.56 7.48
C ALA A 319 16.13 11.01 7.59
N GLN A 320 16.80 11.51 6.56
CA GLN A 320 17.31 12.88 6.48
C GLN A 320 16.16 13.89 6.55
N ARG A 321 15.07 13.65 5.83
CA ARG A 321 13.88 14.50 5.88
C ARG A 321 13.23 14.49 7.25
N LEU A 322 13.08 13.32 7.86
CA LEU A 322 12.55 13.18 9.22
C LEU A 322 13.41 13.96 10.22
N ALA A 323 14.74 13.76 10.20
CA ALA A 323 15.68 14.44 11.07
C ALA A 323 15.67 15.97 10.90
N SER A 324 15.67 16.44 9.64
CA SER A 324 15.66 17.87 9.33
C SER A 324 14.33 18.55 9.70
N ALA A 325 13.21 17.85 9.53
CA ALA A 325 11.88 18.37 9.81
C ALA A 325 11.54 18.39 11.30
N PHE A 326 12.15 17.51 12.09
CA PHE A 326 11.82 17.26 13.48
C PHE A 326 13.08 17.02 14.35
N PRO A 327 14.03 17.98 14.41
CA PRO A 327 15.33 17.78 15.05
C PRO A 327 15.25 17.45 16.54
N ASP A 328 14.30 18.06 17.25
CA ASP A 328 14.13 17.90 18.70
C ASP A 328 12.96 16.96 19.06
N ASN A 329 12.37 16.28 18.08
CA ASN A 329 11.24 15.40 18.34
C ASN A 329 11.73 14.03 18.87
N PRO A 330 11.33 13.63 20.10
CA PRO A 330 11.82 12.38 20.70
C PRO A 330 11.37 11.13 19.95
N ILE A 331 10.22 11.17 19.27
CA ILE A 331 9.71 10.05 18.47
C ILE A 331 10.56 9.91 17.19
N ALA A 332 10.85 11.03 16.52
CA ALA A 332 11.74 11.03 15.34
C ALA A 332 13.11 10.43 15.70
N ALA A 333 13.72 10.87 16.81
CA ALA A 333 14.98 10.31 17.30
C ALA A 333 14.90 8.80 17.58
N ARG A 334 13.80 8.32 18.19
CA ARG A 334 13.54 6.89 18.44
C ARG A 334 13.43 6.08 17.15
N VAL A 335 12.80 6.61 16.12
CA VAL A 335 12.69 5.95 14.81
C VAL A 335 14.07 5.85 14.16
N LEU A 336 14.83 6.95 14.13
CA LEU A 336 16.16 6.98 13.53
C LEU A 336 17.15 6.03 14.22
N ALA A 337 17.07 5.91 15.55
CA ALA A 337 17.88 4.98 16.33
C ALA A 337 17.59 3.49 16.03
N ARG A 338 16.43 3.18 15.43
CA ARG A 338 16.03 1.82 15.04
C ARG A 338 16.46 1.43 13.64
N LEU A 339 16.94 2.37 12.83
CA LEU A 339 17.36 2.08 11.48
C LEU A 339 18.55 1.11 11.50
N PRO A 340 18.53 0.07 10.65
CA PRO A 340 19.68 -0.80 10.51
C PRO A 340 20.88 0.06 10.12
N ARG A 341 21.96 -0.03 10.90
CA ARG A 341 23.22 0.62 10.50
C ARG A 341 23.63 -0.02 9.17
N PRO A 342 24.05 0.78 8.17
CA PRO A 342 24.61 0.20 6.97
C PRO A 342 25.73 -0.74 7.40
N HIS A 343 25.70 -1.99 6.93
CA HIS A 343 26.80 -2.92 7.15
C HIS A 343 28.09 -2.18 6.82
N GLN A 344 28.94 -1.94 7.83
CA GLN A 344 30.33 -1.62 7.56
C GLN A 344 30.85 -2.78 6.72
N ASP A 345 31.34 -2.48 5.52
CA ASP A 345 31.89 -3.44 4.58
C ASP A 345 32.61 -4.58 5.32
N THR A 346 32.02 -5.77 5.32
CA THR A 346 32.86 -6.96 5.39
C THR A 346 33.58 -7.00 4.06
N SER A 347 34.77 -6.43 4.06
CA SER A 347 35.79 -6.60 3.04
C SER A 347 35.79 -8.05 2.56
N PHE A 348 35.32 -8.29 1.33
CA PHE A 348 35.75 -9.44 0.58
C PHE A 348 37.16 -9.11 0.09
N ALA A 349 38.14 -9.61 0.85
CA ALA A 349 39.48 -9.88 0.36
C ALA A 349 39.44 -11.06 -0.62
#